data_AF-A0A7W8SWJ8-F1
#
_entry.id   AF-A0A7W8SWJ8-F1
#
_cell.length_a   1.000
_cell.length_b   1.000
_cell.length_c   1.000
_cell.angle_alpha   90.00
_cell.angle_beta   90.00
_cell.angle_gamma   90.00
#
_symmetry.space_group_name_H-M   'P 1'
#
loop_
_entity.id
_entity.type
_entity.pdbx_description
1 polymer ?
#
loop_
_entity_poly.entity_id
_entity_poly.type
_entity_poly.pdbx_seq_one_letter_code
_entity_poly.pdbx_strand_id
1 'polypeptide(L)'
;MRSTPQFWRMLMVDVVLRAAIAALAVWVVVGGFMMPYSAMEMMLYVDNMIGALIAFVMMAVAALLILDVLMNAVPQRYRWRWLDVHRHHVYVAAAACYVIPPFVLARLTGDSLGTCAPWLGVAVAALLMAFIDQHEKRHRGAKCEI
;
A
#
# COMPACT_ATOMS: atom_id res chain seq x y z
N MET A 1 14.38 -31.05 -11.02
CA MET A 1 14.32 -29.58 -10.89
C MET A 1 14.89 -29.20 -9.54
N ARG A 2 16.18 -28.81 -9.47
CA ARG A 2 16.80 -28.31 -8.22
C ARG A 2 16.30 -26.89 -8.00
N SER A 3 15.38 -26.69 -7.05
CA SER A 3 15.04 -25.36 -6.56
C SER A 3 16.28 -24.80 -5.85
N THR A 4 16.95 -23.84 -6.48
CA THR A 4 18.10 -23.18 -5.86
C THR A 4 17.62 -22.45 -4.60
N PRO A 5 18.35 -22.54 -3.47
CA PRO A 5 17.99 -21.88 -2.21
C PRO A 5 17.87 -20.34 -2.34
N GLN A 6 18.43 -19.77 -3.41
CA GLN A 6 18.29 -18.35 -3.75
C GLN A 6 16.87 -17.98 -4.22
N PHE A 7 16.16 -18.87 -4.91
CA PHE A 7 14.79 -18.59 -5.36
C PHE A 7 13.82 -18.44 -4.18
N TRP A 8 13.96 -19.31 -3.18
CA TRP A 8 13.15 -19.24 -1.96
C TRP A 8 13.46 -17.99 -1.12
N ARG A 9 14.73 -17.55 -1.08
CA ARG A 9 15.10 -16.30 -0.40
C ARG A 9 14.50 -15.06 -1.08
N MET A 10 14.55 -14.97 -2.41
CA MET A 10 13.92 -13.84 -3.12
C MET A 10 12.40 -13.81 -2.89
N LEU A 11 11.74 -14.97 -3.01
CA LEU A 11 10.31 -15.08 -2.78
C LEU A 11 9.91 -14.68 -1.35
N MET A 12 10.69 -15.10 -0.34
CA MET A 12 10.44 -14.72 1.05
C MET A 12 10.64 -13.23 1.29
N VAL A 13 11.68 -12.61 0.71
CA VAL A 13 11.92 -11.16 0.85
C VAL A 13 10.76 -10.37 0.23
N ASP A 14 10.25 -10.77 -0.93
CA ASP A 14 9.12 -10.10 -1.58
C ASP A 14 7.82 -10.22 -0.77
N VAL A 15 7.55 -11.40 -0.19
CA VAL A 15 6.37 -11.61 0.67
C VAL A 15 6.49 -10.79 1.96
N VAL A 16 7.67 -10.79 2.59
CA VAL A 16 7.92 -10.05 3.83
C VAL A 16 7.80 -8.54 3.59
N LEU A 17 8.35 -8.03 2.49
CA LEU A 17 8.26 -6.60 2.16
C LEU A 17 6.81 -6.16 1.95
N ARG A 18 6.03 -6.95 1.22
CA ARG A 18 4.59 -6.69 1.01
C ARG A 18 3.79 -6.77 2.30
N ALA A 19 4.08 -7.76 3.14
CA ALA A 19 3.47 -7.90 4.45
C ALA A 19 3.79 -6.70 5.36
N ALA A 20 5.04 -6.22 5.35
CA ALA A 20 5.45 -5.05 6.11
C ALA A 20 4.71 -3.79 5.65
N ILE A 21 4.56 -3.57 4.34
CA ILE A 21 3.82 -2.42 3.80
C ILE A 21 2.33 -2.51 4.13
N ALA A 22 1.72 -3.68 3.98
CA ALA A 22 0.32 -3.89 4.36
C ALA A 22 0.11 -3.66 5.86
N ALA A 23 1.01 -4.17 6.71
CA ALA A 23 0.95 -3.95 8.16
C ALA A 23 1.09 -2.47 8.51
N LEU A 24 2.00 -1.75 7.86
CA LEU A 24 2.21 -0.33 8.10
C LEU A 24 1.03 0.52 7.60
N ALA A 25 0.47 0.18 6.43
CA ALA A 25 -0.75 0.80 5.92
C ALA A 25 -1.94 0.62 6.87
N VAL A 26 -2.17 -0.61 7.34
CA VAL A 26 -3.22 -0.92 8.33
C VAL A 26 -2.97 -0.20 9.64
N TRP A 27 -1.74 -0.21 10.14
CA TRP A 27 -1.36 0.50 11.36
C TRP A 27 -1.67 2.00 11.27
N VAL A 28 -1.34 2.63 10.14
CA VAL A 28 -1.61 4.05 9.92
C VAL A 28 -3.11 4.34 9.85
N VAL A 29 -3.89 3.51 9.16
CA VAL A 29 -5.35 3.68 9.08
C VAL A 29 -6.00 3.46 10.44
N VAL A 30 -5.70 2.34 11.12
CA VAL A 30 -6.29 1.99 12.42
C VAL A 30 -5.83 2.96 13.51
N GLY A 31 -4.55 3.33 13.54
CA GLY A 31 -4.02 4.36 14.42
C GLY A 31 -4.69 5.71 14.16
N GLY A 32 -5.00 6.00 12.90
CA GLY A 32 -5.82 7.14 12.48
C GLY A 32 -7.28 7.08 12.91
N PHE A 33 -7.81 5.97 13.45
CA PHE A 33 -9.15 5.91 14.06
C PHE A 33 -9.11 5.82 15.59
N MET A 34 -8.05 5.24 16.14
CA MET A 34 -7.95 4.91 17.57
C MET A 34 -7.38 6.05 18.43
N MET A 35 -6.67 7.01 17.84
CA MET A 35 -6.12 8.14 18.60
C MET A 35 -7.16 9.27 18.76
N PRO A 36 -7.31 9.87 19.96
CA PRO A 36 -8.11 11.08 20.12
C PRO A 36 -7.47 12.23 19.33
N TYR A 37 -8.27 13.05 18.62
CA TYR A 37 -7.80 14.04 17.63
C TYR A 37 -7.10 13.40 16.44
N SER A 38 -7.62 12.29 15.94
CA SER A 38 -7.01 11.63 14.81
C SER A 38 -7.16 12.41 13.51
N ALA A 39 -6.25 12.16 12.57
CA ALA A 39 -6.30 12.70 11.21
C ALA A 39 -7.65 12.42 10.52
N MET A 40 -8.27 11.27 10.78
CA MET A 40 -9.58 10.91 10.24
C MET A 40 -10.70 11.72 10.87
N GLU A 41 -10.68 11.92 12.19
CA GLU A 41 -11.67 12.74 12.90
C GLU A 41 -11.59 14.20 12.42
N MET A 42 -10.37 14.71 12.24
CA MET A 42 -10.10 16.02 11.66
C MET A 42 -10.56 16.15 10.20
N MET A 43 -10.31 15.14 9.37
CA MET A 43 -10.82 15.08 7.99
C MET A 43 -12.35 15.05 7.95
N LEU A 44 -12.98 14.29 8.85
CA LEU A 44 -14.43 14.26 8.98
C LEU A 44 -14.99 15.62 9.39
N TYR A 45 -14.31 16.32 10.31
CA TYR A 45 -14.76 17.62 10.82
C TYR A 45 -14.62 18.76 9.80
N VAL A 46 -13.55 18.76 9.00
CA VAL A 46 -13.29 19.82 8.01
C VAL A 46 -14.06 19.60 6.71
N ASP A 47 -14.06 18.36 6.20
CA ASP A 47 -14.54 18.05 4.85
C ASP A 47 -15.86 17.23 4.85
N ASN A 48 -16.43 16.93 6.02
CA ASN A 48 -17.68 16.16 6.21
C ASN A 48 -17.74 14.92 5.31
N MET A 49 -18.52 14.99 4.23
CA MET A 49 -18.72 13.90 3.28
C MET A 49 -17.46 13.51 2.51
N ILE A 50 -16.63 14.48 2.14
CA ILE A 50 -15.42 14.22 1.33
C ILE A 50 -14.37 13.53 2.20
N GLY A 51 -14.18 13.99 3.45
CA GLY A 51 -13.30 13.35 4.42
C GLY A 51 -13.72 11.91 4.72
N ALA A 52 -15.03 11.67 4.91
CA ALA A 52 -15.57 10.32 5.09
C ALA A 52 -15.33 9.43 3.85
N LEU A 53 -15.55 9.94 2.64
CA LEU A 53 -15.29 9.19 1.41
C LEU A 53 -13.82 8.78 1.30
N ILE A 54 -12.88 9.71 1.55
CA ILE A 54 -11.44 9.44 1.54
C ILE A 54 -11.10 8.38 2.60
N ALA A 55 -11.70 8.44 3.78
CA ALA A 55 -11.54 7.45 4.84
C ALA A 55 -11.92 6.04 4.39
N PHE A 56 -13.11 5.89 3.76
CA PHE A 56 -13.57 4.62 3.21
C PHE A 56 -12.66 4.10 2.10
N VAL A 57 -12.19 4.98 1.22
CA VAL A 57 -11.25 4.60 0.15
C VAL A 57 -9.92 4.11 0.77
N MET A 58 -9.38 4.78 1.78
CA MET A 58 -8.18 4.32 2.48
C MET A 58 -8.35 2.94 3.12
N MET A 59 -9.50 2.68 3.76
CA MET A 59 -9.81 1.36 4.31
C MET A 59 -9.91 0.29 3.21
N ALA A 60 -10.59 0.59 2.11
CA ALA A 60 -10.71 -0.32 0.97
C ALA A 60 -9.33 -0.65 0.38
N VAL A 61 -8.46 0.34 0.24
CA VAL A 61 -7.09 0.14 -0.25
C VAL A 61 -6.24 -0.66 0.73
N ALA A 62 -6.34 -0.40 2.04
CA ALA A 62 -5.66 -1.22 3.04
C ALA A 62 -6.12 -2.69 2.98
N ALA A 63 -7.42 -2.94 2.81
CA ALA A 63 -7.95 -4.29 2.62
C ALA A 63 -7.41 -4.95 1.34
N LEU A 64 -7.28 -4.20 0.23
CA LEU A 64 -6.66 -4.69 -1.00
C LEU A 64 -5.18 -5.04 -0.82
N LEU A 65 -4.43 -4.29 -0.03
CA LEU A 65 -3.03 -4.62 0.29
C LEU A 65 -2.92 -5.91 1.13
N ILE A 66 -3.80 -6.11 2.10
CA ILE A 66 -3.87 -7.38 2.86
C ILE A 66 -4.21 -8.54 1.91
N LEU A 67 -5.21 -8.34 1.04
CA LEU A 67 -5.62 -9.34 0.07
C LEU A 67 -4.47 -9.69 -0.88
N ASP A 68 -3.69 -8.70 -1.32
CA ASP A 68 -2.50 -8.91 -2.14
C ASP A 68 -1.44 -9.76 -1.44
N VAL A 69 -1.19 -9.51 -0.15
CA VAL A 69 -0.27 -10.33 0.67
C VAL A 69 -0.79 -11.77 0.80
N LEU A 70 -2.07 -11.95 1.12
CA LEU A 70 -2.70 -13.26 1.24
C LEU A 70 -2.64 -14.03 -0.08
N MET A 71 -2.99 -13.40 -1.19
CA MET A 71 -2.93 -14.01 -2.53
C MET A 71 -1.49 -14.34 -2.94
N ASN A 72 -0.49 -13.63 -2.43
CA ASN A 72 0.92 -13.94 -2.68
C ASN A 72 1.42 -15.15 -1.87
N ALA A 73 0.75 -15.52 -0.79
CA ALA A 73 1.06 -16.72 -0.01
C ALA A 73 0.43 -18.01 -0.59
N VAL A 74 -0.56 -17.86 -1.49
CA VAL A 74 -1.29 -18.98 -2.11
C VAL A 74 -0.55 -19.51 -3.35
N PRO A 75 -0.58 -20.83 -3.62
CA PRO A 75 0.05 -21.42 -4.81
C PRO A 75 -0.46 -20.80 -6.11
N GLN A 76 0.42 -20.69 -7.13
CA GLN A 76 0.12 -20.03 -8.42
C GLN A 76 -1.18 -20.49 -9.10
N ARG A 77 -1.62 -21.73 -8.87
CA ARG A 77 -2.84 -22.29 -9.46
C ARG A 77 -4.13 -21.58 -9.01
N TYR A 78 -4.13 -20.96 -7.83
CA TYR A 78 -5.29 -20.28 -7.25
C TYR A 78 -5.14 -18.76 -7.16
N ARG A 79 -4.06 -18.19 -7.74
CA ARG A 79 -3.86 -16.73 -7.76
C ARG A 79 -4.91 -16.08 -8.65
N TRP A 80 -5.56 -15.04 -8.13
CA TRP A 80 -6.50 -14.24 -8.90
C TRP A 80 -5.77 -13.46 -9.99
N ARG A 81 -5.98 -13.86 -11.25
CA ARG A 81 -5.34 -13.23 -12.42
C ARG A 81 -5.62 -11.73 -12.51
N TRP A 82 -6.81 -11.30 -12.12
CA TRP A 82 -7.17 -9.88 -12.12
C TRP A 82 -6.26 -9.06 -11.20
N LEU A 83 -6.02 -9.55 -9.98
CA LEU A 83 -5.20 -8.86 -8.99
C LEU A 83 -3.72 -8.81 -9.42
N ASP A 84 -3.21 -9.88 -10.04
CA ASP A 84 -1.82 -9.93 -10.53
C ASP A 84 -1.58 -8.92 -11.67
N VAL A 85 -2.57 -8.73 -12.55
CA VAL A 85 -2.52 -7.74 -13.64
C VAL A 85 -2.63 -6.33 -13.06
N HIS A 86 -3.61 -6.08 -12.20
CA HIS A 86 -3.94 -4.73 -11.69
C HIS A 86 -3.14 -4.29 -10.46
N ARG A 87 -2.23 -5.14 -9.95
CA ARG A 87 -1.44 -4.90 -8.75
C ARG A 87 -0.74 -3.56 -8.71
N HIS A 88 -0.14 -3.17 -9.84
CA HIS A 88 0.53 -1.88 -9.97
C HIS A 88 -0.43 -0.70 -9.72
N HIS A 89 -1.65 -0.76 -10.27
CA HIS A 89 -2.67 0.27 -10.05
C HIS A 89 -3.11 0.34 -8.58
N VAL A 90 -3.18 -0.80 -7.89
CA VAL A 90 -3.49 -0.83 -6.45
C VAL A 90 -2.42 -0.11 -5.64
N TYR A 91 -1.14 -0.33 -5.93
CA TYR A 91 -0.05 0.37 -5.23
C TYR A 91 0.01 1.87 -5.55
N VAL A 92 -0.27 2.26 -6.80
CA VAL A 92 -0.36 3.69 -7.17
C VAL A 92 -1.56 4.36 -6.49
N ALA A 93 -2.71 3.69 -6.45
CA ALA A 93 -3.89 4.18 -5.73
C ALA A 93 -3.61 4.30 -4.22
N ALA A 94 -2.90 3.33 -3.63
CA ALA A 94 -2.44 3.42 -2.24
C ALA A 94 -1.57 4.65 -2.03
N ALA A 95 -0.54 4.83 -2.84
CA ALA A 95 0.32 6.00 -2.74
C ALA A 95 -0.47 7.31 -2.79
N ALA A 96 -1.38 7.45 -3.76
CA ALA A 96 -2.23 8.63 -3.87
C ALA A 96 -3.09 8.85 -2.61
N CYS A 97 -3.69 7.79 -2.07
CA CYS A 97 -4.55 7.89 -0.89
C CYS A 97 -3.77 8.28 0.38
N TYR A 98 -2.57 7.74 0.59
CA TYR A 98 -1.76 8.03 1.79
C TYR A 98 -1.03 9.40 1.71
N VAL A 99 -1.01 10.06 0.55
CA VAL A 99 -0.48 11.44 0.40
C VAL A 99 -1.49 12.50 0.85
N ILE A 100 -2.79 12.22 0.81
CA ILE A 100 -3.84 13.21 1.14
C ILE A 100 -3.85 13.62 2.63
N PRO A 101 -3.74 12.70 3.61
CA PRO A 101 -3.80 13.03 5.03
C PRO A 101 -2.73 14.06 5.49
N PRO A 102 -1.45 13.98 5.05
CA PRO A 102 -0.47 15.04 5.30
C PRO A 102 -0.92 16.45 4.91
N PHE A 103 -1.58 16.62 3.76
CA PHE A 103 -2.02 17.94 3.29
C PHE A 103 -3.17 18.51 4.14
N VAL A 104 -4.04 17.65 4.64
CA VAL A 104 -5.13 18.06 5.54
C VAL A 104 -4.58 18.34 6.94
N LEU A 105 -3.70 17.48 7.45
CA LEU A 105 -3.05 17.64 8.75
C LEU A 105 -2.20 18.91 8.82
N ALA A 106 -1.40 19.22 7.79
CA ALA A 106 -0.58 20.42 7.75
C ALA A 106 -1.39 21.71 7.95
N ARG A 107 -2.64 21.75 7.48
CA ARG A 107 -3.55 22.89 7.67
C ARG A 107 -4.06 23.03 9.12
N LEU A 108 -4.09 21.94 9.88
CA LEU A 108 -4.74 21.88 11.20
C LEU A 108 -3.73 21.86 12.36
N THR A 109 -2.63 21.13 12.21
CA THR A 109 -1.63 20.94 13.28
C THR A 109 -0.38 21.82 13.12
N GLY A 110 -0.33 22.63 12.06
CA GLY A 110 0.93 23.20 11.57
C GLY A 110 1.85 22.12 11.01
N ASP A 111 3.02 22.52 10.46
CA ASP A 111 4.01 21.64 9.81
C ASP A 111 4.75 20.69 10.78
N SER A 112 4.00 19.97 11.60
CA SER A 112 4.49 18.86 12.40
C SER A 112 4.85 17.70 11.46
N LEU A 113 6.13 17.64 11.09
CA LEU A 113 6.67 16.55 10.27
C LEU A 113 6.42 15.16 10.90
N GLY A 114 6.38 15.07 12.23
CA GLY A 114 6.16 13.81 12.95
C GLY A 114 4.79 13.17 12.71
N THR A 115 3.74 13.99 12.54
CA THR A 115 2.38 13.50 12.25
C THR A 115 2.22 13.11 10.78
N CYS A 116 2.96 13.74 9.87
CA CYS A 116 2.92 13.47 8.43
C CYS A 116 3.85 12.33 7.97
N ALA A 117 4.97 12.12 8.68
CA ALA A 117 5.99 11.13 8.35
C ALA A 117 5.46 9.69 8.12
N PRO A 118 4.60 9.13 8.99
CA PRO A 118 4.14 7.75 8.79
C PRO A 118 3.27 7.59 7.53
N TRP A 119 2.44 8.57 7.21
CA TRP A 119 1.60 8.57 6.00
C TRP A 119 2.43 8.67 4.73
N LEU A 120 3.40 9.60 4.71
CA LEU A 120 4.35 9.73 3.60
C LEU A 120 5.23 8.49 3.45
N GLY A 121 5.62 7.86 4.56
CA GLY A 121 6.34 6.59 4.56
C GLY A 121 5.59 5.48 3.83
N VAL A 122 4.29 5.31 4.10
CA VAL A 122 3.44 4.36 3.36
C VAL A 122 3.37 4.72 1.89
N ALA A 123 3.18 6.01 1.56
CA ALA A 123 3.05 6.44 0.18
C ALA A 123 4.32 6.17 -0.64
N VAL A 124 5.50 6.49 -0.08
CA VAL A 124 6.79 6.23 -0.73
C VAL A 124 7.02 4.73 -0.87
N ALA A 125 6.74 3.93 0.17
CA ALA A 125 6.89 2.48 0.11
C ALA A 125 5.96 1.84 -0.93
N ALA A 126 4.71 2.32 -1.04
CA ALA A 126 3.76 1.88 -2.06
C ALA A 126 4.23 2.22 -3.48
N LEU A 127 4.79 3.42 -3.71
CA LEU A 127 5.37 3.79 -5.01
C LEU A 127 6.58 2.93 -5.37
N LEU A 128 7.47 2.67 -4.41
CA LEU A 128 8.61 1.79 -4.63
C LEU A 128 8.16 0.38 -5.05
N MET A 129 7.12 -0.17 -4.40
CA MET A 129 6.54 -1.44 -4.81
C MET A 129 5.90 -1.39 -6.19
N ALA A 130 5.19 -0.30 -6.51
CA ALA A 130 4.62 -0.09 -7.83
C ALA A 130 5.71 -0.08 -8.92
N PHE A 131 6.84 0.57 -8.64
CA PHE A 131 8.00 0.64 -9.54
C PHE A 131 8.67 -0.72 -9.71
N ILE A 132 8.91 -1.45 -8.62
CA ILE A 132 9.50 -2.80 -8.66
C ILE A 132 8.60 -3.74 -9.47
N ASP A 133 7.28 -3.70 -9.28
CA ASP A 133 6.32 -4.54 -10.01
C ASP A 133 6.33 -4.23 -11.53
N GLN A 134 6.39 -2.94 -11.90
CA GLN A 134 6.51 -2.54 -13.30
C GLN A 134 7.83 -2.96 -13.92
N HIS A 135 8.93 -2.79 -13.20
CA HIS A 135 10.25 -3.17 -13.66
C HIS A 135 10.31 -4.69 -13.90
N GLU A 136 9.79 -5.50 -12.97
CA GLU A 136 9.73 -6.95 -13.12
C GLU A 136 8.89 -7.39 -14.34
N LYS A 137 7.73 -6.74 -14.55
CA LYS A 137 6.88 -6.99 -15.74
C LYS A 137 7.61 -6.69 -17.05
N ARG A 138 8.36 -5.58 -17.11
CA ARG A 138 9.14 -5.18 -18.30
C ARG A 138 10.26 -6.17 -18.62
N HIS A 139 10.98 -6.65 -17.60
CA HIS A 139 12.06 -7.64 -17.78
C HIS A 139 11.56 -9.04 -18.15
N ARG A 140 10.36 -9.42 -17.71
CA ARG A 140 9.72 -10.67 -18.16
C ARG A 140 9.24 -10.58 -19.60
N GLY A 141 8.64 -9.44 -19.99
CA GLY A 141 8.22 -9.19 -21.38
C GLY A 141 9.37 -9.27 -22.37
N ALA A 142 10.51 -8.64 -22.05
CA ALA A 142 11.71 -8.67 -22.89
C ALA A 142 12.33 -10.08 -23.06
N LYS A 143 12.07 -11.01 -22.15
CA LYS A 143 12.56 -12.40 -22.23
C LYS A 143 11.65 -13.32 -23.05
N CYS A 144 10.41 -12.92 -23.32
CA CYS A 144 9.46 -13.70 -24.14
C CYS A 144 9.47 -13.30 -25.62
N GLU A 145 10.25 -12.28 -25.98
CA GLU A 145 10.43 -11.79 -27.36
C GLU A 145 11.70 -12.36 -28.04
N ILE A 146 12.37 -13.33 -27.40
CA ILE A 146 13.57 -14.03 -27.90
C ILE A 146 13.25 -15.51 -28.15
#